data_AF-A0A2J8B1T2-F1
#
_entry.id   AF-A0A2J8B1T2-F1
#
_cell.length_a   1.000
_cell.length_b   1.000
_cell.length_c   1.000
_cell.angle_alpha   90.00
_cell.angle_beta   90.00
_cell.angle_gamma   90.00
#
_symmetry.space_group_name_H-M   'P 1'
#
loop_
_entity.id
_entity.type
_entity.pdbx_description
1 polymer ?
#
loop_
_entity_poly.entity_id
_entity_poly.type
_entity_poly.pdbx_seq_one_letter_code
_entity_poly.pdbx_strand_id
1 'polypeptide(L)'
;MAGALALTACGGGASAPTTTAAPSVTETEATKEMEATTAESSAEEEKETEAEAAAAPGEAAGFEEFPIGDDQEVGPLIVSGVYFQPVDMEPAGNSLSKEEADCHIEADITAGPKGTTLGYGVGDFVPWLKVKAYVQKHGSDKVQEVAFMPMNASDGPHYGANFKFEDGLGVYNVKFEVAAPGNDYLLHVDKETGVTGRFWTEPLVAEWDDFEWAGPQW
;
A
#
# COMPACT_ATOMS: atom_id res chain seq x y z
N MET A 1 61.72 -21.86 -4.12
CA MET A 1 62.01 -20.50 -3.60
C MET A 1 60.87 -20.17 -2.66
N ALA A 2 61.03 -20.31 -1.33
CA ALA A 2 61.70 -19.37 -0.43
C ALA A 2 61.03 -17.97 -0.51
N GLY A 3 60.44 -17.39 0.53
CA GLY A 3 60.46 -17.77 1.94
C GLY A 3 59.38 -17.06 2.77
N ALA A 4 59.36 -17.44 4.05
CA ALA A 4 58.48 -16.96 5.11
C ALA A 4 58.99 -15.65 5.72
N LEU A 5 58.09 -14.90 6.37
CA LEU A 5 58.38 -14.17 7.60
C LEU A 5 57.08 -13.92 8.38
N ALA A 6 57.02 -14.52 9.57
CA ALA A 6 56.05 -14.24 10.63
C ALA A 6 56.66 -13.24 11.61
N LEU A 7 55.84 -12.46 12.33
CA LEU A 7 56.15 -11.95 13.66
C LEU A 7 54.86 -11.72 14.46
N THR A 8 54.77 -12.47 15.56
CA THR A 8 53.78 -12.44 16.63
C THR A 8 54.10 -11.32 17.63
N ALA A 9 53.07 -10.75 18.27
CA ALA A 9 53.22 -10.18 19.62
C ALA A 9 51.90 -10.30 20.41
N CYS A 10 51.94 -11.13 21.47
CA CYS A 10 51.00 -11.14 22.58
C CYS A 10 51.75 -10.69 23.85
N GLY A 11 51.04 -10.02 24.76
CA GLY A 11 51.44 -9.75 26.15
C GLY A 11 50.68 -8.53 26.68
N GLY A 12 50.04 -8.50 27.85
CA GLY A 12 49.93 -9.46 28.95
C GLY A 12 49.83 -8.69 30.29
N GLY A 13 48.71 -8.87 31.01
CA GLY A 13 48.52 -8.65 32.46
C GLY A 13 48.45 -7.20 32.97
N ALA A 14 47.91 -6.87 34.15
CA ALA A 14 47.04 -7.52 35.14
C ALA A 14 46.66 -6.45 36.21
N SER A 15 45.60 -6.72 36.97
CA SER A 15 45.32 -6.25 38.35
C SER A 15 44.58 -4.92 38.62
N ALA A 16 43.38 -5.06 39.19
CA ALA A 16 42.77 -4.19 40.21
C ALA A 16 43.44 -4.45 41.60
N PRO A 17 43.21 -3.69 42.71
CA PRO A 17 41.93 -3.55 43.46
C PRO A 17 41.60 -2.11 43.97
N THR A 18 40.31 -1.75 44.20
CA THR A 18 39.57 -1.48 45.48
C THR A 18 40.19 -0.38 46.41
N THR A 19 39.51 0.55 47.11
CA THR A 19 38.21 0.50 47.82
C THR A 19 37.79 1.85 48.46
N THR A 20 36.48 1.98 48.74
CA THR A 20 35.77 2.58 49.93
C THR A 20 35.85 4.09 50.26
N ALA A 21 34.68 4.76 50.35
CA ALA A 21 33.98 5.01 51.63
C ALA A 21 32.63 5.76 51.50
N ALA A 22 31.58 5.15 52.09
CA ALA A 22 30.36 5.78 52.61
C ALA A 22 30.55 6.16 54.11
N PRO A 23 29.58 6.82 54.79
CA PRO A 23 28.51 6.10 55.55
C PRO A 23 27.08 6.73 55.36
N SER A 24 25.96 5.97 55.37
CA SER A 24 25.16 5.41 56.50
C SER A 24 24.35 6.48 57.26
N VAL A 25 23.06 6.44 57.65
CA VAL A 25 21.94 5.46 57.87
C VAL A 25 20.64 6.31 58.08
N THR A 26 19.38 5.86 57.96
CA THR A 26 18.61 4.95 58.85
C THR A 26 17.23 4.61 58.27
N GLU A 27 16.78 3.35 58.44
CA GLU A 27 15.40 2.83 58.30
C GLU A 27 14.59 2.98 59.61
N THR A 28 13.24 2.91 59.55
CA THR A 28 12.33 1.93 60.21
C THR A 28 10.83 2.31 60.01
N GLU A 29 10.03 1.43 59.38
CA GLU A 29 8.91 0.59 59.92
C GLU A 29 7.55 1.30 60.14
N ALA A 30 6.47 0.86 59.48
CA ALA A 30 5.34 0.02 59.96
C ALA A 30 4.02 0.82 59.72
N THR A 31 2.81 0.34 59.39
CA THR A 31 2.13 -0.96 59.46
C THR A 31 0.85 -0.94 58.59
N LYS A 32 0.54 -2.13 58.06
CA LYS A 32 -0.73 -2.75 57.62
C LYS A 32 -2.04 -2.20 58.22
N GLU A 33 -3.08 -2.05 57.39
CA GLU A 33 -4.44 -2.58 57.63
C GLU A 33 -5.15 -2.90 56.30
N MET A 34 -6.02 -3.90 56.37
CA MET A 34 -6.70 -4.64 55.31
C MET A 34 -8.17 -4.67 55.71
N GLU A 35 -9.09 -4.19 54.88
CA GLU A 35 -10.47 -4.67 54.89
C GLU A 35 -11.02 -4.72 53.46
N ALA A 36 -11.65 -5.86 53.18
CA ALA A 36 -12.32 -6.18 51.94
C ALA A 36 -13.82 -6.19 52.19
N THR A 37 -14.61 -5.68 51.23
CA THR A 37 -16.01 -6.14 51.03
C THR A 37 -16.52 -5.77 49.64
N THR A 38 -16.62 -6.79 48.79
CA THR A 38 -17.74 -7.21 47.93
C THR A 38 -18.72 -6.18 47.34
N ALA A 39 -18.61 -6.06 46.01
CA ALA A 39 -19.64 -6.09 44.93
C ALA A 39 -20.99 -5.33 45.04
N GLU A 40 -21.21 -4.43 44.07
CA GLU A 40 -22.46 -4.27 43.30
C GLU A 40 -22.10 -3.54 41.98
N SER A 41 -22.03 -4.25 40.85
CA SER A 41 -23.01 -4.23 39.75
C SER A 41 -23.47 -2.84 39.29
N SER A 42 -22.84 -2.34 38.21
CA SER A 42 -23.49 -1.46 37.25
C SER A 42 -23.00 -1.86 35.86
N ALA A 43 -23.97 -2.24 35.03
CA ALA A 43 -23.80 -2.44 33.60
C ALA A 43 -23.38 -1.11 32.96
N GLU A 44 -22.29 -1.11 32.21
CA GLU A 44 -22.08 -0.15 31.14
C GLU A 44 -21.85 -0.90 29.84
N GLU A 45 -22.72 -0.54 28.92
CA GLU A 45 -22.85 -0.94 27.53
C GLU A 45 -21.58 -0.46 26.81
N GLU A 46 -20.61 -1.34 26.61
CA GLU A 46 -19.46 -1.06 25.74
C GLU A 46 -19.96 -1.09 24.30
N LYS A 47 -20.36 0.10 23.87
CA LYS A 47 -20.63 0.49 22.49
C LYS A 47 -19.45 0.04 21.64
N GLU A 48 -19.71 -0.99 20.82
CA GLU A 48 -18.85 -1.42 19.73
C GLU A 48 -18.44 -0.18 18.93
N THR A 49 -17.17 0.19 19.00
CA THR A 49 -16.58 1.08 18.00
C THR A 49 -16.58 0.29 16.71
N GLU A 50 -17.67 0.47 15.95
CA GLU A 50 -17.72 0.21 14.52
C GLU A 50 -16.42 0.72 13.92
N ALA A 51 -15.69 -0.20 13.28
CA ALA A 51 -14.64 0.17 12.35
C ALA A 51 -15.26 1.19 11.39
N GLU A 52 -14.68 2.39 11.40
CA GLU A 52 -14.94 3.40 10.39
C GLU A 52 -14.71 2.74 9.04
N ALA A 53 -15.80 2.41 8.36
CA ALA A 53 -15.77 1.87 7.02
C ALA A 53 -14.98 2.88 6.18
N ALA A 54 -13.89 2.41 5.57
CA ALA A 54 -13.19 3.19 4.55
C ALA A 54 -14.26 3.68 3.56
N ALA A 55 -14.37 4.99 3.42
CA ALA A 55 -15.25 5.58 2.42
C ALA A 55 -14.90 4.95 1.07
N ALA A 56 -15.92 4.48 0.33
CA ALA A 56 -15.71 4.09 -1.04
C ALA A 56 -15.14 5.28 -1.83
N PRO A 57 -14.21 5.07 -2.77
CA PRO A 57 -13.80 6.13 -3.69
C PRO A 57 -15.05 6.68 -4.41
N GLY A 58 -15.16 8.01 -4.52
CA GLY A 58 -16.21 8.69 -5.29
C GLY A 58 -17.04 9.78 -4.57
N GLU A 59 -17.24 9.76 -3.24
CA GLU A 59 -18.13 10.78 -2.61
C GLU A 59 -17.44 12.10 -2.21
N ALA A 60 -16.11 12.15 -2.17
CA ALA A 60 -15.36 13.31 -1.66
C ALA A 60 -14.70 14.19 -2.74
N ALA A 61 -14.67 13.72 -3.99
CA ALA A 61 -13.78 14.26 -5.02
C ALA A 61 -14.30 15.50 -5.76
N GLY A 62 -15.60 15.77 -5.70
CA GLY A 62 -16.23 16.90 -6.40
C GLY A 62 -16.42 16.70 -7.91
N PHE A 63 -16.17 15.50 -8.42
CA PHE A 63 -16.49 15.02 -9.77
C PHE A 63 -17.13 13.63 -9.69
N GLU A 64 -17.77 13.20 -10.79
CA GLU A 64 -18.44 11.90 -10.86
C GLU A 64 -17.51 10.85 -11.47
N GLU A 65 -17.42 9.70 -10.81
CA GLU A 65 -16.63 8.55 -11.24
C GLU A 65 -17.56 7.40 -11.59
N PHE A 66 -17.22 6.67 -12.65
CA PHE A 66 -17.96 5.51 -13.10
C PHE A 66 -17.12 4.25 -12.87
N PRO A 67 -17.65 3.22 -12.19
CA PRO A 67 -16.89 2.00 -11.95
C PRO A 67 -16.68 1.22 -13.26
N ILE A 68 -15.49 0.62 -13.42
CA ILE A 68 -15.24 -0.41 -14.42
C ILE A 68 -15.93 -1.71 -14.00
N GLY A 69 -15.97 -1.99 -12.70
CA GLY A 69 -16.66 -3.11 -12.08
C GLY A 69 -16.37 -3.16 -10.58
N ASP A 70 -16.64 -4.30 -9.94
CA ASP A 70 -16.40 -4.49 -8.50
C ASP A 70 -14.91 -4.48 -8.16
N ASP A 71 -14.55 -3.96 -6.98
CA ASP A 71 -13.20 -3.97 -6.42
C ASP A 71 -12.61 -5.39 -6.38
N GLN A 72 -11.32 -5.50 -6.69
CA GLN A 72 -10.60 -6.77 -6.73
C GLN A 72 -9.58 -6.87 -5.58
N GLU A 73 -9.75 -7.85 -4.71
CA GLU A 73 -8.74 -8.19 -3.68
C GLU A 73 -7.70 -9.16 -4.26
N VAL A 74 -6.50 -8.64 -4.56
CA VAL A 74 -5.43 -9.41 -5.21
C VAL A 74 -4.15 -9.38 -4.39
N GLY A 75 -3.82 -10.50 -3.76
CA GLY A 75 -2.64 -10.61 -2.90
C GLY A 75 -2.72 -9.64 -1.70
N PRO A 76 -1.76 -8.69 -1.55
CA PRO A 76 -1.78 -7.67 -0.51
C PRO A 76 -2.58 -6.41 -0.88
N LEU A 77 -3.19 -6.34 -2.07
CA LEU A 77 -3.79 -5.13 -2.62
C LEU A 77 -5.32 -5.25 -2.70
N ILE A 78 -5.99 -4.11 -2.57
CA ILE A 78 -7.34 -3.87 -3.08
C ILE A 78 -7.17 -2.97 -4.29
N VAL A 79 -7.72 -3.37 -5.43
CA VAL A 79 -7.64 -2.63 -6.69
C VAL A 79 -9.04 -2.27 -7.14
N SER A 80 -9.35 -0.97 -7.17
CA SER A 80 -10.56 -0.43 -7.80
C SER A 80 -10.21 0.14 -9.17
N GLY A 81 -11.11 -0.02 -10.13
CA GLY A 81 -10.99 0.55 -11.46
C GLY A 81 -12.15 1.50 -11.73
N VAL A 82 -11.85 2.75 -12.04
CA VAL A 82 -12.84 3.79 -12.37
C VAL A 82 -12.50 4.49 -13.68
N TYR A 83 -13.49 5.13 -14.28
CA TYR A 83 -13.31 6.01 -15.43
C TYR A 83 -14.21 7.23 -15.35
N PHE A 84 -13.79 8.32 -15.99
CA PHE A 84 -14.55 9.57 -16.08
C PHE A 84 -14.03 10.46 -17.24
N GLN A 85 -14.44 11.72 -17.30
CA GLN A 85 -14.03 12.63 -18.38
C GLN A 85 -12.50 12.72 -18.52
N PRO A 86 -11.95 12.84 -19.74
CA PRO A 86 -10.53 13.07 -19.92
C PRO A 86 -10.06 14.33 -19.18
N VAL A 87 -8.84 14.27 -18.65
CA VAL A 87 -8.27 15.35 -17.84
C VAL A 87 -7.03 15.97 -18.48
N ASP A 88 -6.76 17.21 -18.09
CA ASP A 88 -5.49 17.87 -18.37
C ASP A 88 -4.48 17.44 -17.30
N MET A 89 -3.31 16.96 -17.73
CA MET A 89 -2.25 16.49 -16.83
C MET A 89 -0.95 17.25 -17.03
N GLU A 90 -0.25 17.52 -15.93
CA GLU A 90 1.09 18.08 -15.93
C GLU A 90 2.09 17.13 -15.22
N PRO A 91 3.27 16.85 -15.81
CA PRO A 91 3.73 17.31 -17.12
C PRO A 91 3.02 16.62 -18.28
N ALA A 92 2.66 17.39 -19.31
CA ALA A 92 2.02 16.88 -20.52
C ALA A 92 2.95 15.98 -21.34
N GLY A 93 2.36 15.09 -22.15
CA GLY A 93 3.07 14.25 -23.12
C GLY A 93 3.40 12.83 -22.66
N ASN A 94 3.10 12.48 -21.41
CA ASN A 94 3.23 11.10 -20.88
C ASN A 94 1.94 10.28 -21.04
N SER A 95 0.85 10.89 -21.51
CA SER A 95 -0.46 10.29 -21.76
C SER A 95 -1.13 11.03 -22.93
N LEU A 96 -2.20 10.47 -23.51
CA LEU A 96 -3.02 11.16 -24.51
C LEU A 96 -3.51 12.52 -23.99
N SER A 97 -3.63 13.51 -24.88
CA SER A 97 -4.25 14.78 -24.50
C SER A 97 -5.73 14.59 -24.21
N LYS A 98 -6.30 15.54 -23.47
CA LYS A 98 -7.72 15.56 -23.14
C LYS A 98 -8.61 15.51 -24.39
N GLU A 99 -8.21 16.19 -25.47
CA GLU A 99 -8.96 16.28 -26.72
C GLU A 99 -8.89 15.02 -27.58
N GLU A 100 -7.85 14.20 -27.39
CA GLU A 100 -7.62 12.99 -28.19
C GLU A 100 -8.22 11.73 -27.54
N ALA A 101 -8.46 11.79 -26.24
CA ALA A 101 -8.93 10.69 -25.40
C ALA A 101 -10.46 10.63 -25.30
N ASP A 102 -10.95 9.41 -25.06
CA ASP A 102 -12.36 9.14 -24.81
C ASP A 102 -12.72 9.25 -23.33
N CYS A 103 -11.79 8.91 -22.42
CA CYS A 103 -11.95 9.00 -20.97
C CYS A 103 -10.61 9.16 -20.26
N HIS A 104 -10.64 9.41 -18.96
CA HIS A 104 -9.56 9.06 -18.04
C HIS A 104 -9.91 7.73 -17.36
N ILE A 105 -8.95 6.81 -17.25
CA ILE A 105 -9.10 5.55 -16.52
C ILE A 105 -8.10 5.54 -15.38
N GLU A 106 -8.56 5.17 -14.18
CA GLU A 106 -7.76 5.08 -12.98
C GLU A 106 -7.77 3.67 -12.39
N ALA A 107 -6.67 3.32 -11.74
CA ALA A 107 -6.52 2.21 -10.84
C ALA A 107 -6.19 2.77 -9.45
N ASP A 108 -7.17 2.70 -8.55
CA ASP A 108 -6.98 3.04 -7.14
C ASP A 108 -6.48 1.79 -6.42
N ILE A 109 -5.24 1.86 -5.94
CA ILE A 109 -4.56 0.71 -5.37
C ILE A 109 -4.21 0.99 -3.92
N THR A 110 -4.94 0.35 -3.03
CA THR A 110 -4.73 0.45 -1.58
C THR A 110 -4.25 -0.88 -1.00
N ALA A 111 -3.62 -0.82 0.17
CA ALA A 111 -3.20 -2.01 0.90
C ALA A 111 -4.41 -2.68 1.56
N GLY A 112 -4.67 -3.93 1.18
CA GLY A 112 -5.62 -4.78 1.89
C GLY A 112 -5.05 -5.30 3.21
N PRO A 113 -5.78 -6.16 3.94
CA PRO A 113 -5.32 -6.71 5.22
C PRO A 113 -3.95 -7.40 5.16
N LYS A 114 -3.65 -8.09 4.05
CA LYS A 114 -2.35 -8.74 3.81
C LYS A 114 -1.22 -7.76 3.53
N GLY A 115 -1.52 -6.52 3.13
CA GLY A 115 -0.55 -5.44 2.94
C GLY A 115 0.19 -5.06 4.22
N THR A 116 -0.42 -5.29 5.39
CA THR A 116 0.24 -5.11 6.70
C THR A 116 1.51 -5.95 6.87
N THR A 117 1.59 -7.10 6.18
CA THR A 117 2.80 -7.93 6.18
C THR A 117 3.98 -7.27 5.47
N LEU A 118 3.73 -6.28 4.61
CA LEU A 118 4.73 -5.45 3.93
C LEU A 118 4.99 -4.12 4.66
N GLY A 119 4.28 -3.86 5.76
CA GLY A 119 4.43 -2.63 6.56
C GLY A 119 3.51 -1.47 6.15
N TYR A 120 2.60 -1.66 5.19
CA TYR A 120 1.58 -0.66 4.86
C TYR A 120 0.44 -0.68 5.88
N GLY A 121 -0.18 0.47 6.15
CA GLY A 121 -1.48 0.52 6.82
C GLY A 121 -2.58 0.02 5.90
N VAL A 122 -3.62 -0.60 6.45
CA VAL A 122 -4.78 -1.03 5.66
C VAL A 122 -5.50 0.21 5.14
N GLY A 123 -5.83 0.23 3.84
CA GLY A 123 -6.44 1.37 3.15
C GLY A 123 -5.45 2.42 2.66
N ASP A 124 -4.16 2.32 3.03
CA ASP A 124 -3.15 3.25 2.52
C ASP A 124 -2.92 3.02 1.02
N PHE A 125 -2.78 4.10 0.26
CA PHE A 125 -2.27 4.03 -1.12
C PHE A 125 -0.93 3.30 -1.17
N VAL A 126 -0.76 2.41 -2.14
CA VAL A 126 0.49 1.65 -2.33
C VAL A 126 1.31 2.27 -3.47
N PRO A 127 2.35 3.07 -3.17
CA PRO A 127 3.15 3.75 -4.19
C PRO A 127 4.18 2.83 -4.86
N TRP A 128 4.87 3.37 -5.87
CA TRP A 128 5.99 2.76 -6.59
C TRP A 128 5.67 1.49 -7.41
N LEU A 129 4.40 1.10 -7.49
CA LEU A 129 3.94 0.04 -8.38
C LEU A 129 4.11 0.44 -9.85
N LYS A 130 4.24 -0.58 -10.70
CA LYS A 130 4.24 -0.44 -12.16
C LYS A 130 2.94 -1.06 -12.67
N VAL A 131 2.03 -0.22 -13.13
CA VAL A 131 0.67 -0.62 -13.50
C VAL A 131 0.49 -0.52 -15.01
N LYS A 132 -0.09 -1.56 -15.61
CA LYS A 132 -0.50 -1.58 -17.01
C LYS A 132 -1.95 -2.00 -17.12
N ALA A 133 -2.69 -1.36 -18.01
CA ALA A 133 -4.00 -1.84 -18.42
C ALA A 133 -3.93 -2.50 -19.80
N TYR A 134 -4.68 -3.59 -19.94
CA TYR A 134 -4.93 -4.31 -21.17
C TYR A 134 -6.42 -4.30 -21.43
N VAL A 135 -6.83 -3.70 -22.54
CA VAL A 135 -8.23 -3.50 -22.90
C VAL A 135 -8.50 -4.17 -24.24
N GLN A 136 -9.40 -5.14 -24.28
CA GLN A 136 -9.72 -5.93 -25.47
C GLN A 136 -11.22 -5.96 -25.70
N LYS A 137 -11.66 -5.52 -26.87
CA LYS A 137 -13.07 -5.59 -27.25
C LYS A 137 -13.49 -7.05 -27.46
N HIS A 138 -14.67 -7.42 -26.98
CA HIS A 138 -15.27 -8.72 -27.26
C HIS A 138 -15.36 -8.97 -28.77
N GLY A 139 -14.84 -10.11 -29.20
CA GLY A 139 -14.79 -10.49 -30.62
C GLY A 139 -13.69 -9.80 -31.45
N SER A 140 -12.82 -8.98 -30.84
CA SER A 140 -11.62 -8.43 -31.46
C SER A 140 -10.38 -9.19 -31.01
N ASP A 141 -9.45 -9.46 -31.93
CA ASP A 141 -8.12 -10.02 -31.60
C ASP A 141 -7.12 -8.93 -31.16
N LYS A 142 -7.53 -7.65 -31.19
CA LYS A 142 -6.67 -6.52 -30.80
C LYS A 142 -6.74 -6.30 -29.30
N VAL A 143 -5.58 -6.21 -28.67
CA VAL A 143 -5.42 -5.81 -27.27
C VAL A 143 -4.73 -4.46 -27.24
N GLN A 144 -5.36 -3.46 -26.65
CA GLN A 144 -4.74 -2.19 -26.36
C GLN A 144 -3.99 -2.29 -25.03
N GLU A 145 -2.69 -2.03 -25.05
CA GLU A 145 -1.86 -1.96 -23.84
C GLU A 145 -1.55 -0.49 -23.54
N VAL A 146 -1.80 -0.05 -22.31
CA VAL A 146 -1.46 1.28 -21.82
C VAL A 146 -0.73 1.17 -20.48
N ALA A 147 0.38 1.87 -20.33
CA ALA A 147 1.06 2.00 -19.05
C ALA A 147 0.41 3.14 -18.26
N PHE A 148 0.00 2.87 -17.02
CA PHE A 148 -0.51 3.90 -16.13
C PHE A 148 0.64 4.63 -15.46
N MET A 149 0.43 5.93 -15.22
CA MET A 149 1.38 6.79 -14.53
C MET A 149 0.85 7.10 -13.13
N PRO A 150 1.72 7.14 -12.10
CA PRO A 150 1.32 7.64 -10.79
C PRO A 150 1.08 9.15 -10.88
N MET A 151 -0.03 9.63 -10.36
CA MET A 151 -0.37 11.05 -10.32
C MET A 151 -1.33 11.35 -9.17
N ASN A 152 -1.68 12.62 -9.00
CA ASN A 152 -2.66 13.06 -8.01
C ASN A 152 -3.83 13.76 -8.70
N ALA A 153 -5.03 13.50 -8.22
CA ALA A 153 -6.21 14.34 -8.39
C ALA A 153 -6.56 15.03 -7.07
N SER A 154 -7.74 15.67 -6.99
CA SER A 154 -8.19 16.40 -5.79
C SER A 154 -8.55 15.50 -4.61
N ASP A 155 -8.83 14.24 -4.87
CA ASP A 155 -9.20 13.19 -3.94
C ASP A 155 -8.04 12.28 -3.51
N GLY A 156 -6.94 12.25 -4.25
CA GLY A 156 -5.74 11.56 -3.80
C GLY A 156 -4.77 11.13 -4.89
N PRO A 157 -3.75 10.35 -4.50
CA PRO A 157 -2.86 9.69 -5.45
C PRO A 157 -3.49 8.41 -6.03
N HIS A 158 -3.31 8.20 -7.33
CA HIS A 158 -3.75 7.01 -8.06
C HIS A 158 -2.77 6.66 -9.19
N TYR A 159 -3.06 5.58 -9.91
CA TYR A 159 -2.42 5.24 -11.18
C TYR A 159 -3.41 5.43 -12.32
N GLY A 160 -3.11 6.26 -13.31
CA GLY A 160 -4.09 6.55 -14.36
C GLY A 160 -3.49 6.84 -15.73
N ALA A 161 -4.38 6.92 -16.72
CA ALA A 161 -4.08 7.39 -18.07
C ALA A 161 -5.34 7.92 -18.75
N ASN A 162 -5.17 8.98 -19.55
CA ASN A 162 -6.17 9.29 -20.57
C ASN A 162 -6.17 8.17 -21.62
N PHE A 163 -7.34 7.63 -21.91
CA PHE A 163 -7.49 6.43 -22.73
C PHE A 163 -8.48 6.65 -23.88
N LYS A 164 -8.25 5.94 -24.98
CA LYS A 164 -9.12 5.93 -26.16
C LYS A 164 -9.47 4.49 -26.53
N PHE A 165 -10.75 4.18 -26.69
CA PHE A 165 -11.23 2.88 -27.15
C PHE A 165 -11.13 2.81 -28.68
N GLU A 166 -10.03 2.25 -29.20
CA GLU A 166 -9.72 2.26 -30.64
C GLU A 166 -10.75 1.50 -31.49
N ASP A 167 -11.36 0.45 -30.92
CA ASP A 167 -12.42 -0.31 -31.56
C ASP A 167 -13.84 0.24 -31.26
N GLY A 168 -13.95 1.44 -30.66
CA GLY A 168 -15.19 2.19 -30.46
C GLY A 168 -16.11 1.66 -29.35
N LEU A 169 -17.42 1.93 -29.44
CA LEU A 169 -18.39 1.49 -28.42
C LEU A 169 -18.52 -0.03 -28.36
N GLY A 170 -18.68 -0.61 -27.17
CA GLY A 170 -18.98 -2.03 -26.98
C GLY A 170 -18.54 -2.59 -25.63
N VAL A 171 -18.54 -3.92 -25.53
CA VAL A 171 -18.13 -4.66 -24.33
C VAL A 171 -16.65 -5.06 -24.45
N TYR A 172 -15.91 -4.90 -23.37
CA TYR A 172 -14.47 -5.07 -23.28
C TYR A 172 -14.08 -5.93 -22.07
N ASN A 173 -13.09 -6.79 -22.27
CA ASN A 173 -12.28 -7.31 -21.17
C ASN A 173 -11.27 -6.22 -20.78
N VAL A 174 -11.24 -5.84 -19.51
CA VAL A 174 -10.29 -4.90 -18.91
C VAL A 174 -9.45 -5.66 -17.89
N LYS A 175 -8.13 -5.59 -18.03
CA LYS A 175 -7.18 -6.23 -17.12
C LYS A 175 -6.14 -5.23 -16.65
N PHE A 176 -5.94 -5.10 -15.36
CA PHE A 176 -4.80 -4.40 -14.77
C PHE A 176 -3.73 -5.39 -14.30
N GLU A 177 -2.52 -5.26 -14.83
CA GLU A 177 -1.33 -5.92 -14.31
C GLU A 177 -0.57 -4.97 -13.40
N VAL A 178 -0.38 -5.39 -12.15
CA VAL A 178 0.21 -4.60 -11.08
C VAL A 178 1.53 -5.26 -10.65
N ALA A 179 2.63 -4.75 -11.17
CA ALA A 179 3.96 -5.23 -10.81
C ALA A 179 4.51 -4.49 -9.58
N ALA A 180 5.23 -5.23 -8.74
CA ALA A 180 5.89 -4.68 -7.56
C ALA A 180 6.96 -3.64 -7.95
N PRO A 181 7.40 -2.79 -7.00
CA PRO A 181 8.40 -1.76 -7.29
C PRO A 181 9.75 -2.29 -7.82
N GLY A 182 10.09 -3.54 -7.52
CA GLY A 182 11.39 -4.11 -7.85
C GLY A 182 12.49 -3.46 -7.03
N ASN A 183 13.56 -3.00 -7.67
CA ASN A 183 14.71 -2.39 -7.00
C ASN A 183 14.50 -0.91 -6.62
N ASP A 184 13.34 -0.35 -6.97
CA ASP A 184 13.03 1.07 -6.75
C ASP A 184 12.48 1.32 -5.33
N TYR A 185 12.26 0.27 -4.53
CA TYR A 185 11.76 0.32 -3.16
C TYR A 185 12.45 -0.72 -2.27
N LEU A 186 12.62 -0.42 -0.98
CA LEU A 186 13.30 -1.30 -0.02
C LEU A 186 12.38 -1.64 1.15
N LEU A 187 12.51 -2.88 1.65
CA LEU A 187 11.88 -3.32 2.89
C LEU A 187 12.95 -3.50 3.97
N HIS A 188 12.65 -3.09 5.19
CA HIS A 188 13.43 -3.52 6.35
C HIS A 188 13.22 -5.03 6.56
N VAL A 189 14.30 -5.78 6.81
CA VAL A 189 14.26 -7.25 6.94
C VAL A 189 15.00 -7.78 8.16
N ASP A 190 15.57 -6.90 8.97
CA ASP A 190 16.16 -7.25 10.27
C ASP A 190 15.06 -7.64 11.28
N LYS A 191 15.47 -8.33 12.35
CA LYS A 191 14.51 -8.85 13.35
C LYS A 191 13.81 -7.75 14.15
N GLU A 192 14.46 -6.60 14.36
CA GLU A 192 13.97 -5.57 15.27
C GLU A 192 12.96 -4.65 14.59
N THR A 193 13.18 -4.32 13.31
CA THR A 193 12.39 -3.32 12.58
C THR A 193 11.80 -3.85 11.27
N GLY A 194 12.11 -5.09 10.89
CA GLY A 194 11.75 -5.64 9.60
C GLY A 194 10.33 -6.15 9.50
N VAL A 195 9.85 -6.16 8.26
CA VAL A 195 8.55 -6.73 7.89
C VAL A 195 8.67 -8.20 7.51
N THR A 196 7.57 -8.95 7.65
CA THR A 196 7.55 -10.41 7.45
C THR A 196 7.25 -10.82 6.02
N GLY A 197 6.51 -10.01 5.27
CA GLY A 197 6.14 -10.22 3.87
C GLY A 197 7.25 -9.83 2.90
N ARG A 198 7.11 -10.24 1.65
CA ARG A 198 7.97 -9.84 0.53
C ARG A 198 7.10 -9.48 -0.66
N PHE A 199 7.58 -8.54 -1.47
CA PHE A 199 6.92 -8.21 -2.73
C PHE A 199 6.78 -9.44 -3.62
N TRP A 200 5.70 -9.44 -4.40
CA TRP A 200 5.45 -10.47 -5.40
C TRP A 200 6.46 -10.37 -6.56
N THR A 201 6.73 -11.52 -7.19
CA THR A 201 7.68 -11.60 -8.32
C THR A 201 6.98 -11.59 -9.68
N GLU A 202 5.75 -12.08 -9.75
CA GLU A 202 4.90 -12.03 -10.94
C GLU A 202 3.80 -10.99 -10.72
N PRO A 203 3.46 -10.15 -11.72
CA PRO A 203 2.43 -9.14 -11.58
C PRO A 203 1.12 -9.71 -11.03
N LEU A 204 0.50 -8.97 -10.11
CA LEU A 204 -0.85 -9.26 -9.66
C LEU A 204 -1.83 -8.78 -10.72
N VAL A 205 -3.00 -9.43 -10.78
CA VAL A 205 -3.95 -9.25 -11.88
C VAL A 205 -5.34 -8.96 -11.31
N ALA A 206 -5.90 -7.81 -11.67
CA ALA A 206 -7.31 -7.47 -11.46
C ALA A 206 -8.00 -7.42 -12.83
N GLU A 207 -9.14 -8.11 -12.99
CA GLU A 207 -9.79 -8.31 -14.29
C GLU A 207 -11.30 -8.10 -14.19
N TRP A 208 -11.86 -7.48 -15.23
CA TRP A 208 -13.28 -7.28 -15.46
C TRP A 208 -13.61 -7.66 -16.90
N ASP A 209 -14.34 -8.76 -17.09
CA ASP A 209 -14.57 -9.32 -18.43
C ASP A 209 -15.69 -8.63 -19.21
N ASP A 210 -16.62 -7.93 -18.55
CA ASP A 210 -17.84 -7.42 -19.20
C ASP A 210 -18.01 -5.90 -19.05
N PHE A 211 -16.90 -5.14 -19.09
CA PHE A 211 -16.96 -3.69 -19.03
C PHE A 211 -17.61 -3.10 -20.30
N GLU A 212 -18.69 -2.34 -20.15
CA GLU A 212 -19.39 -1.70 -21.27
C GLU A 212 -18.94 -0.25 -21.46
N TRP A 213 -18.23 0.01 -22.55
CA TRP A 213 -18.01 1.37 -23.04
C TRP A 213 -19.19 1.80 -23.93
N ALA A 214 -20.15 2.50 -23.34
CA ALA A 214 -21.34 3.03 -24.00
C ALA A 214 -21.16 4.48 -24.54
N GLY A 215 -19.99 5.08 -24.31
CA GLY A 215 -19.67 6.46 -24.68
C GLY A 215 -19.62 7.40 -23.47
N PRO A 216 -19.30 8.69 -23.68
CA PRO A 216 -19.20 9.68 -22.61
C PRO A 216 -20.47 9.78 -21.76
N GLN A 217 -20.29 9.87 -20.43
CA GLN A 217 -21.37 9.99 -19.45
C GLN A 217 -21.40 11.39 -18.78
N TRP A 218 -20.74 12.37 -19.40
CA TRP A 218 -20.56 13.74 -18.90
C TRP A 218 -20.91 14.80 -19.96
#